data_AF-A0A1I8ACR6-F1
#
_entry.id   AF-A0A1I8ACR6-F1
#
_cell.length_a   1.000
_cell.length_b   1.000
_cell.length_c   1.000
_cell.angle_alpha   90.00
_cell.angle_beta   90.00
_cell.angle_gamma   90.00
#
_symmetry.space_group_name_H-M   'P 1'
#
loop_
_entity.id
_entity.type
_entity.pdbx_description
1 polymer ?
#
loop_
_entity_poly.entity_id
_entity_poly.type
_entity_poly.pdbx_seq_one_letter_code
_entity_poly.pdbx_strand_id
1 'polypeptide(L)'
;IWERTLADAEIEIISTHRFRRFFALLLHHCRPANADDLLNGFLDRLAPPHINRDNAARRSIAFRHIAFYLQDFNVSLKELDESWPDIKFNGQELQDLEEEIETEEATANTDLEDGLPRGQRWERIARDEEARLNTDQRSVYDEIVKALDDPAPQRFFFVKGDGGTGKSFLYNALIAQLRAMGVGVEATAPTGIAAQILRGGKTAHSRFRIPNDLDEKTTPSVKYESSYAGILRDTKLIIIDEISMVNRTVLQHIDKTLRACYRGCDQESKLIFAGKCVLLSGDFKQ
;
A
#
# COMPACT_ATOMS: atom_id res chain seq x y z
N ILE A 1 -23.00 -11.79 -7.48
CA ILE A 1 -22.00 -10.79 -7.95
C ILE A 1 -20.92 -10.64 -6.91
N TRP A 2 -21.25 -10.22 -5.69
CA TRP A 2 -20.28 -10.01 -4.61
C TRP A 2 -19.52 -11.27 -4.18
N GLU A 3 -20.14 -12.44 -4.18
CA GLU A 3 -19.44 -13.72 -3.96
C GLU A 3 -18.31 -13.95 -4.98
N ARG A 4 -18.56 -13.61 -6.25
CA ARG A 4 -17.57 -13.74 -7.32
C ARG A 4 -16.43 -12.75 -7.13
N THR A 5 -16.77 -11.49 -6.81
CA THR A 5 -15.79 -10.44 -6.49
C THR A 5 -14.91 -10.82 -5.29
N LEU A 6 -15.51 -11.39 -4.24
CA LEU A 6 -14.77 -11.84 -3.07
C LEU A 6 -13.93 -13.09 -3.34
N ALA A 7 -14.41 -14.01 -4.19
CA ALA A 7 -13.62 -15.16 -4.63
C ALA A 7 -12.41 -14.75 -5.48
N ASP A 8 -12.58 -13.77 -6.38
CA ASP A 8 -11.47 -13.21 -7.16
C ASP A 8 -10.47 -12.50 -6.22
N ALA A 9 -10.98 -11.69 -5.28
CA ALA A 9 -10.17 -11.01 -4.28
C ALA A 9 -9.47 -11.98 -3.32
N GLU A 10 -10.04 -13.15 -3.04
CA GLU A 10 -9.41 -14.17 -2.18
C GLU A 10 -8.14 -14.73 -2.83
N ILE A 11 -8.13 -14.84 -4.16
CA ILE A 11 -6.97 -15.30 -4.94
C ILE A 11 -5.90 -14.21 -5.02
N GLU A 12 -6.32 -12.96 -5.26
CA GLU A 12 -5.40 -11.84 -5.48
C GLU A 12 -4.84 -11.26 -4.17
N ILE A 13 -5.64 -11.22 -3.10
CA ILE A 13 -5.28 -10.62 -1.82
C ILE A 13 -4.76 -11.72 -0.89
N ILE A 14 -3.45 -11.86 -0.87
CA ILE A 14 -2.79 -12.96 -0.17
C ILE A 14 -2.70 -12.76 1.35
N SER A 15 -2.78 -11.52 1.86
CA SER A 15 -2.79 -11.28 3.31
C SER A 15 -4.21 -11.18 3.89
N THR A 16 -4.42 -11.81 5.05
CA THR A 16 -5.71 -11.82 5.74
C THR A 16 -6.16 -10.42 6.17
N HIS A 17 -5.26 -9.58 6.68
CA HIS A 17 -5.59 -8.19 7.04
C HIS A 17 -6.02 -7.35 5.83
N ARG A 18 -5.37 -7.49 4.66
CA ARG A 18 -5.81 -6.76 3.43
C ARG A 18 -7.16 -7.25 2.97
N PHE A 19 -7.45 -8.54 3.10
CA PHE A 19 -8.75 -9.10 2.75
C PHE A 19 -9.86 -8.57 3.69
N ARG A 20 -9.60 -8.52 5.01
CA ARG A 20 -10.51 -7.89 5.99
C ARG A 20 -10.78 -6.42 5.65
N ARG A 21 -9.74 -5.66 5.29
CA ARG A 21 -9.87 -4.26 4.87
C ARG A 21 -10.70 -4.12 3.59
N PHE A 22 -10.43 -4.95 2.58
CA PHE A 22 -11.22 -4.99 1.35
C PHE A 22 -12.70 -5.30 1.64
N PHE A 23 -12.96 -6.27 2.51
CA PHE A 23 -14.31 -6.62 2.93
C PHE A 23 -15.02 -5.44 3.61
N ALA A 24 -14.34 -4.70 4.49
CA ALA A 24 -14.88 -3.49 5.12
C ALA A 24 -15.25 -2.40 4.08
N LEU A 25 -14.38 -2.17 3.09
CA LEU A 25 -14.64 -1.22 1.99
C LEU A 25 -15.85 -1.65 1.15
N LEU A 26 -15.96 -2.95 0.85
CA LEU A 26 -17.10 -3.52 0.12
C LEU A 26 -18.40 -3.29 0.89
N LEU A 27 -18.41 -3.53 2.20
CA LEU A 27 -19.59 -3.29 3.03
C LEU A 27 -20.00 -1.81 3.04
N HIS A 28 -19.04 -0.91 3.24
CA HIS A 28 -19.30 0.52 3.32
C HIS A 28 -19.83 1.10 1.99
N HIS A 29 -19.17 0.80 0.88
CA HIS A 29 -19.48 1.42 -0.42
C HIS A 29 -20.56 0.69 -1.21
N CYS A 30 -20.67 -0.64 -1.08
CA CYS A 30 -21.56 -1.44 -1.93
C CYS A 30 -22.81 -1.93 -1.21
N ARG A 31 -22.80 -1.99 0.13
CA ARG A 31 -23.92 -2.43 0.99
C ARG A 31 -24.66 -3.67 0.44
N PRO A 32 -23.96 -4.81 0.32
CA PRO A 32 -24.56 -6.03 -0.22
C PRO A 32 -25.75 -6.48 0.64
N ALA A 33 -26.87 -6.83 -0.01
CA ALA A 33 -28.08 -7.27 0.70
C ALA A 33 -27.90 -8.58 1.50
N ASN A 34 -26.87 -9.37 1.18
CA ASN A 34 -26.54 -10.65 1.81
C ASN A 34 -25.20 -10.60 2.57
N ALA A 35 -24.91 -9.48 3.22
CA ALA A 35 -23.63 -9.24 3.92
C ALA A 35 -23.27 -10.37 4.91
N ASP A 36 -24.26 -10.92 5.62
CA ASP A 36 -24.05 -12.00 6.59
C ASP A 36 -23.62 -13.32 5.92
N ASP A 37 -24.28 -13.68 4.81
CA ASP A 37 -23.94 -14.87 4.03
C ASP A 37 -22.54 -14.75 3.44
N LEU A 38 -22.15 -13.55 2.97
CA LEU A 38 -20.80 -13.28 2.50
C LEU A 38 -19.76 -13.42 3.63
N LEU A 39 -20.05 -12.90 4.82
CA LEU A 39 -19.16 -13.02 5.97
C LEU A 39 -18.94 -14.50 6.34
N ASN A 40 -20.03 -15.29 6.37
CA ASN A 40 -19.97 -16.71 6.67
C ASN A 40 -19.22 -17.50 5.59
N GLY A 41 -19.49 -17.21 4.32
CA GLY A 41 -18.85 -17.87 3.18
C GLY A 41 -17.34 -17.62 3.11
N PHE A 42 -16.88 -16.45 3.54
CA PHE A 42 -15.47 -16.07 3.54
C PHE A 42 -14.84 -16.04 4.95
N LEU A 43 -15.46 -16.68 5.94
CA LEU A 43 -14.96 -16.70 7.32
C LEU A 43 -13.56 -17.31 7.43
N ASP A 44 -13.26 -18.33 6.61
CA ASP A 44 -11.94 -18.94 6.50
C ASP A 44 -10.87 -17.96 6.04
N ARG A 45 -11.25 -16.97 5.25
CA ARG A 45 -10.35 -15.92 4.81
C ARG A 45 -10.26 -14.77 5.80
N LEU A 46 -11.39 -14.37 6.37
CA LEU A 46 -11.50 -13.27 7.34
C LEU A 46 -10.89 -13.63 8.70
N ALA A 47 -10.97 -14.87 9.14
CA ALA A 47 -10.38 -15.32 10.40
C ALA A 47 -9.97 -16.80 10.26
N PRO A 48 -8.77 -17.09 9.75
CA PRO A 48 -8.33 -18.46 9.47
C PRO A 48 -8.47 -19.45 10.64
N PRO A 49 -8.73 -20.74 10.37
CA PRO A 49 -9.03 -21.74 11.40
C PRO A 49 -7.84 -22.11 12.30
N HIS A 50 -6.61 -21.71 11.94
CA HIS A 50 -5.44 -21.87 12.80
C HIS A 50 -5.40 -20.83 13.94
N ILE A 51 -6.14 -19.72 13.82
CA ILE A 51 -6.27 -18.69 14.85
C ILE A 51 -7.21 -19.16 15.95
N ASN A 52 -8.35 -19.74 15.58
CA ASN A 52 -9.29 -20.37 16.49
C ASN A 52 -10.11 -21.42 15.73
N ARG A 53 -10.47 -22.54 16.38
CA ARG A 53 -11.27 -23.61 15.76
C ARG A 53 -12.79 -23.37 15.86
N ASP A 54 -13.21 -22.49 16.77
CA ASP A 54 -14.62 -22.16 16.97
C ASP A 54 -15.09 -21.05 16.02
N ASN A 55 -16.14 -21.31 15.24
CA ASN A 55 -16.64 -20.35 14.25
C ASN A 55 -17.25 -19.11 14.89
N ALA A 56 -17.86 -19.21 16.08
CA ALA A 56 -18.41 -18.03 16.75
C ALA A 56 -17.29 -17.08 17.18
N ALA A 57 -16.23 -17.60 17.80
CA ALA A 57 -15.04 -16.82 18.15
C ALA A 57 -14.35 -16.20 16.92
N ARG A 58 -14.20 -16.96 15.83
CA ARG A 58 -13.63 -16.47 14.56
C ARG A 58 -14.47 -15.34 13.97
N ARG A 59 -15.79 -15.46 14.06
CA ARG A 59 -16.72 -14.43 13.60
C ARG A 59 -16.60 -13.16 14.44
N SER A 60 -16.45 -13.27 15.76
CA SER A 60 -16.12 -12.13 16.63
C SER A 60 -14.79 -11.46 16.26
N ILE A 61 -13.75 -12.24 15.94
CA ILE A 61 -12.46 -11.71 15.47
C ILE A 61 -12.66 -10.95 14.15
N ALA A 62 -13.31 -11.56 13.16
CA ALA A 62 -13.57 -10.92 11.87
C ALA A 62 -14.32 -9.59 12.04
N PHE A 63 -15.38 -9.56 12.84
CA PHE A 63 -16.12 -8.32 13.12
C PHE A 63 -15.26 -7.27 13.82
N ARG A 64 -14.42 -7.66 14.79
CA ARG A 64 -13.50 -6.75 15.47
C ARG A 64 -12.58 -6.04 14.48
N HIS A 65 -11.93 -6.77 13.57
CA HIS A 65 -11.05 -6.13 12.57
C HIS A 65 -11.83 -5.34 11.50
N ILE A 66 -13.01 -5.79 11.08
CA ILE A 66 -13.83 -5.06 10.11
C ILE A 66 -14.32 -3.74 10.74
N ALA A 67 -14.80 -3.75 11.98
CA ALA A 67 -15.20 -2.56 12.72
C ALA A 67 -14.05 -1.57 12.87
N PHE A 68 -12.83 -2.06 13.12
CA PHE A 68 -11.63 -1.23 13.15
C PHE A 68 -11.41 -0.48 11.82
N TYR A 69 -11.59 -1.13 10.66
CA TYR A 69 -11.46 -0.41 9.37
C TYR A 69 -12.62 0.52 9.06
N LEU A 70 -13.83 0.22 9.55
CA LEU A 70 -15.01 1.07 9.34
C LEU A 70 -14.97 2.37 10.13
N GLN A 71 -14.18 2.44 11.21
CA GLN A 71 -14.03 3.65 12.01
C GLN A 71 -13.49 4.83 11.19
N ASP A 72 -12.65 4.56 10.19
CA ASP A 72 -12.10 5.57 9.26
C ASP A 72 -13.21 6.29 8.48
N PHE A 73 -14.37 5.65 8.33
CA PHE A 73 -15.55 6.17 7.65
C PHE A 73 -16.63 6.65 8.61
N ASN A 74 -16.39 6.58 9.91
CA ASN A 74 -17.36 6.89 10.97
C ASN A 74 -18.69 6.12 10.81
N VAL A 75 -18.58 4.84 10.44
CA VAL A 75 -19.72 3.91 10.29
C VAL A 75 -19.54 2.72 11.23
N SER A 76 -20.61 2.30 11.89
CA SER A 76 -20.61 1.09 12.73
C SER A 76 -21.13 -0.14 11.98
N LEU A 77 -20.75 -1.35 12.44
CA LEU A 77 -21.30 -2.59 11.90
C LEU A 77 -22.83 -2.65 12.02
N LYS A 78 -23.37 -2.15 13.14
CA LYS A 78 -24.81 -2.12 13.42
C LYS A 78 -25.58 -1.19 12.50
N GLU A 79 -24.95 -0.14 11.97
CA GLU A 79 -25.54 0.73 10.94
C GLU A 79 -25.57 0.08 9.55
N LEU A 80 -24.71 -0.90 9.31
CA LEU A 80 -24.70 -1.68 8.07
C LEU A 80 -25.76 -2.79 8.11
N ASP A 81 -25.92 -3.43 9.26
CA ASP A 81 -26.94 -4.45 9.51
C ASP A 81 -27.33 -4.42 11.00
N GLU A 82 -28.62 -4.25 11.30
CA GLU A 82 -29.11 -4.15 12.69
C GLU A 82 -28.85 -5.42 13.53
N SER A 83 -28.67 -6.57 12.86
CA SER A 83 -28.37 -7.85 13.52
C SER A 83 -26.90 -7.97 13.95
N TRP A 84 -26.03 -7.07 13.50
CA TRP A 84 -24.60 -7.10 13.76
C TRP A 84 -24.22 -6.40 15.08
N PRO A 85 -23.08 -6.78 15.68
CA PRO A 85 -22.67 -6.23 16.98
C PRO A 85 -22.31 -4.75 16.88
N ASP A 86 -22.68 -3.98 17.91
CA ASP A 86 -22.21 -2.60 18.12
C ASP A 86 -20.82 -2.64 18.80
N ILE A 87 -19.78 -2.76 17.98
CA ILE A 87 -18.39 -2.80 18.46
C ILE A 87 -17.86 -1.38 18.59
N LYS A 88 -17.41 -1.02 19.80
CA LYS A 88 -16.76 0.25 20.11
C LYS A 88 -15.41 -0.05 20.76
N PHE A 89 -14.39 0.67 20.31
CA PHE A 89 -13.05 0.53 20.84
C PHE A 89 -12.75 1.64 21.84
N ASN A 90 -12.10 1.28 22.94
CA ASN A 90 -11.39 2.24 23.75
C ASN A 90 -9.96 2.48 23.19
N GLY A 91 -9.26 3.50 23.72
CA GLY A 91 -7.94 3.89 23.22
C GLY A 91 -6.87 2.78 23.31
N GLN A 92 -6.93 1.92 24.32
CA GLN A 92 -6.01 0.79 24.46
C GLN A 92 -6.34 -0.31 23.45
N GLU A 93 -7.63 -0.64 23.29
CA GLU A 93 -8.07 -1.65 22.32
C GLU A 93 -7.72 -1.27 20.88
N LEU A 94 -7.74 0.03 20.54
CA LEU A 94 -7.27 0.52 19.25
C LEU A 94 -5.77 0.29 19.06
N GLN A 95 -4.96 0.67 20.05
CA GLN A 95 -3.51 0.47 19.99
C GLN A 95 -3.14 -1.01 19.88
N ASP A 96 -3.79 -1.87 20.66
CA ASP A 96 -3.55 -3.32 20.63
C ASP A 96 -3.90 -3.91 19.25
N LEU A 97 -5.00 -3.46 18.64
CA LEU A 97 -5.37 -3.89 17.28
C LEU A 97 -4.42 -3.34 16.21
N GLU A 98 -3.97 -2.10 16.35
CA GLU A 98 -2.99 -1.51 15.45
C GLU A 98 -1.70 -2.32 15.46
N GLU A 99 -1.15 -2.63 16.64
CA GLU A 99 0.05 -3.47 16.79
C GLU A 99 -0.16 -4.89 16.24
N GLU A 100 -1.34 -5.49 16.46
CA GLU A 100 -1.69 -6.80 15.91
C GLU A 100 -1.73 -6.79 14.38
N ILE A 101 -2.35 -5.77 13.77
CA ILE A 101 -2.41 -5.59 12.31
C ILE A 101 -1.01 -5.33 11.74
N GLU A 102 -0.21 -4.50 12.39
CA GLU A 102 1.18 -4.24 11.99
C GLU A 102 2.02 -5.52 12.04
N THR A 103 1.82 -6.37 13.05
CA THR A 103 2.50 -7.66 13.19
C THR A 103 2.03 -8.66 12.15
N GLU A 104 0.72 -8.76 11.90
CA GLU A 104 0.17 -9.57 10.80
C GLU A 104 0.68 -9.09 9.44
N GLU A 105 0.83 -7.78 9.24
CA GLU A 105 1.39 -7.22 8.02
C GLU A 105 2.87 -7.53 7.88
N ALA A 106 3.66 -7.41 8.95
CA ALA A 106 5.06 -7.79 8.98
C ALA A 106 5.25 -9.29 8.72
N THR A 107 4.38 -10.14 9.27
CA THR A 107 4.44 -11.60 9.11
C THR A 107 3.94 -12.05 7.74
N ALA A 108 2.89 -11.43 7.20
CA ALA A 108 2.51 -11.62 5.80
C ALA A 108 3.65 -11.21 4.86
N ASN A 109 4.41 -10.17 5.20
CA ASN A 109 5.65 -9.79 4.49
C ASN A 109 6.84 -10.77 4.74
N THR A 110 6.68 -11.77 5.61
CA THR A 110 7.64 -12.89 5.77
C THR A 110 7.25 -14.16 5.03
N ASP A 111 6.02 -14.31 4.51
CA ASP A 111 5.67 -15.39 3.57
C ASP A 111 5.48 -14.86 2.14
N LEU A 112 5.33 -13.54 2.02
CA LEU A 112 5.16 -12.78 0.80
C LEU A 112 6.21 -11.68 0.73
N GLU A 113 6.77 -11.40 -0.43
CA GLU A 113 7.45 -10.13 -0.67
C GLU A 113 6.49 -9.27 -1.50
N ASP A 114 6.14 -8.07 -1.02
CA ASP A 114 5.25 -7.13 -1.72
C ASP A 114 3.88 -7.66 -2.19
N GLY A 115 3.33 -8.65 -1.48
CA GLY A 115 2.02 -9.24 -1.82
C GLY A 115 2.09 -10.37 -2.85
N LEU A 116 3.26 -10.97 -3.08
CA LEU A 116 3.45 -12.18 -3.89
C LEU A 116 4.07 -13.32 -3.08
N PRO A 117 3.72 -14.60 -3.32
CA PRO A 117 4.31 -15.73 -2.59
C PRO A 117 5.82 -15.77 -2.74
N ARG A 118 6.58 -15.92 -1.65
CA ARG A 118 8.06 -16.04 -1.63
C ARG A 118 8.63 -17.09 -2.61
N GLY A 119 7.80 -18.02 -3.11
CA GLY A 119 8.16 -19.03 -4.13
C GLY A 119 8.17 -18.54 -5.59
N GLN A 120 7.70 -17.32 -5.90
CA GLN A 120 7.85 -16.74 -7.24
C GLN A 120 9.15 -15.92 -7.28
N ARG A 121 10.21 -16.49 -7.85
CA ARG A 121 11.47 -15.76 -8.09
C ARG A 121 11.14 -14.51 -8.91
N TRP A 122 11.28 -13.31 -8.33
CA TRP A 122 10.96 -12.02 -8.96
C TRP A 122 11.50 -11.89 -10.38
N GLU A 123 12.64 -12.51 -10.68
CA GLU A 123 13.21 -12.61 -12.02
C GLU A 123 12.23 -13.16 -13.08
N ARG A 124 11.42 -14.16 -12.73
CA ARG A 124 10.42 -14.71 -13.65
C ARG A 124 9.33 -13.67 -13.93
N ILE A 125 8.82 -13.05 -12.87
CA ILE A 125 7.74 -12.07 -12.98
C ILE A 125 8.22 -10.86 -13.78
N ALA A 126 9.39 -10.32 -13.43
CA ALA A 126 10.02 -9.21 -14.12
C ALA A 126 10.19 -9.52 -15.61
N ARG A 127 10.74 -10.70 -15.96
CA ARG A 127 10.90 -11.12 -17.35
C ARG A 127 9.57 -11.25 -18.09
N ASP A 128 8.57 -11.89 -17.47
CA ASP A 128 7.28 -12.15 -18.10
C ASP A 128 6.48 -10.84 -18.29
N GLU A 129 6.61 -9.85 -17.38
CA GLU A 129 5.99 -8.54 -17.51
C GLU A 129 6.73 -7.62 -18.47
N GLU A 130 8.06 -7.59 -18.41
CA GLU A 130 8.90 -6.83 -19.35
C GLU A 130 8.61 -7.25 -20.80
N ALA A 131 8.42 -8.54 -21.05
CA ALA A 131 8.08 -9.07 -22.38
C ALA A 131 6.68 -8.65 -22.88
N ARG A 132 5.80 -8.19 -21.98
CA ARG A 132 4.42 -7.79 -22.28
C ARG A 132 4.23 -6.27 -22.38
N LEU A 133 5.27 -5.48 -22.10
CA LEU A 133 5.23 -4.04 -22.26
C LEU A 133 5.00 -3.69 -23.73
N ASN A 134 4.11 -2.75 -24.00
CA ASN A 134 4.00 -2.16 -25.34
C ASN A 134 5.18 -1.22 -25.62
N THR A 135 5.29 -0.72 -26.86
CA THR A 135 6.41 0.13 -27.29
C THR A 135 6.61 1.38 -26.41
N ASP A 136 5.54 2.07 -26.06
CA ASP A 136 5.62 3.32 -25.27
C ASP A 136 6.00 3.02 -23.82
N GLN A 137 5.38 2.00 -23.22
CA GLN A 137 5.71 1.53 -21.88
C GLN A 137 7.16 1.05 -21.81
N ARG A 138 7.63 0.32 -22.83
CA ARG A 138 9.01 -0.15 -22.95
C ARG A 138 10.00 1.02 -22.99
N SER A 139 9.69 2.06 -23.77
CA SER A 139 10.53 3.26 -23.83
C SER A 139 10.67 3.92 -22.46
N VAL A 140 9.57 4.07 -21.72
CA VAL A 140 9.59 4.67 -20.37
C VAL A 140 10.32 3.76 -19.38
N TYR A 141 10.08 2.45 -19.44
CA TYR A 141 10.73 1.45 -18.61
C TYR A 141 12.26 1.50 -18.77
N ASP A 142 12.76 1.44 -20.00
CA ASP A 142 14.20 1.43 -20.29
C ASP A 142 14.87 2.74 -19.84
N GLU A 143 14.20 3.88 -20.03
CA GLU A 143 14.68 5.20 -19.57
C GLU A 143 14.86 5.24 -18.04
N ILE A 144 13.88 4.72 -17.30
CA ILE A 144 13.90 4.69 -15.83
C ILE A 144 14.94 3.69 -15.32
N VAL A 145 14.99 2.47 -15.86
CA VAL A 145 15.96 1.45 -15.44
C VAL A 145 17.38 1.96 -15.66
N LYS A 146 17.66 2.53 -16.85
CA LYS A 146 18.96 3.15 -17.14
C LYS A 146 19.30 4.29 -16.17
N ALA A 147 18.30 5.08 -15.79
CA ALA A 147 18.46 6.17 -14.84
C ALA A 147 18.80 5.71 -13.42
N LEU A 148 18.36 4.53 -12.99
CA LEU A 148 18.62 3.98 -11.66
C LEU A 148 20.05 3.41 -11.52
N ASP A 149 20.71 3.12 -12.64
CA ASP A 149 22.12 2.71 -12.71
C ASP A 149 23.09 3.90 -12.81
N ASP A 150 22.59 5.09 -13.12
CA ASP A 150 23.40 6.30 -13.25
C ASP A 150 23.70 6.89 -11.85
N PRO A 151 24.98 7.15 -11.50
CA PRO A 151 25.36 7.79 -10.24
C PRO A 151 24.96 9.26 -10.13
N ALA A 152 24.33 9.85 -11.15
CA ALA A 152 23.79 11.21 -11.09
C ALA A 152 22.78 11.36 -9.93
N PRO A 153 22.88 12.41 -9.09
CA PRO A 153 22.32 12.38 -7.75
C PRO A 153 20.80 12.61 -7.65
N GLN A 154 20.07 12.77 -8.77
CA GLN A 154 18.64 13.10 -8.72
C GLN A 154 17.95 13.01 -10.08
N ARG A 155 16.85 12.25 -10.17
CA ARG A 155 16.00 12.17 -11.38
C ARG A 155 14.53 12.21 -11.02
N PHE A 156 13.77 12.99 -11.78
CA PHE A 156 12.31 13.07 -11.69
C PHE A 156 11.71 12.66 -13.03
N PHE A 157 10.83 11.67 -12.99
CA PHE A 157 10.03 11.25 -14.11
C PHE A 157 8.58 11.66 -13.86
N PHE A 158 7.94 12.19 -14.89
CA PHE A 158 6.49 12.38 -14.89
C PHE A 158 5.90 11.58 -16.05
N VAL A 159 5.14 10.54 -15.74
CA VAL A 159 4.52 9.67 -16.74
C VAL A 159 3.07 10.09 -16.91
N LYS A 160 2.79 10.70 -18.06
CA LYS A 160 1.43 11.09 -18.46
C LYS A 160 0.81 10.02 -19.34
N GLY A 161 -0.43 9.67 -19.06
CA GLY A 161 -1.24 8.83 -19.93
C GLY A 161 -2.69 8.87 -19.49
N ASP A 162 -3.62 8.82 -20.44
CA ASP A 162 -5.05 8.79 -20.15
C ASP A 162 -5.43 7.50 -19.37
N GLY A 163 -6.64 7.45 -18.82
CA GLY A 163 -7.17 6.25 -18.19
C GLY A 163 -7.13 5.04 -19.13
N GLY A 164 -6.74 3.87 -18.61
CA GLY A 164 -6.69 2.63 -19.41
C GLY A 164 -5.43 2.42 -20.26
N THR A 165 -4.46 3.33 -20.24
CA THR A 165 -3.18 3.20 -20.98
C THR A 165 -2.17 2.20 -20.36
N GLY A 166 -2.55 1.54 -19.25
CA GLY A 166 -1.70 0.54 -18.60
C GLY A 166 -0.54 1.11 -17.77
N LYS A 167 -0.64 2.35 -17.29
CA LYS A 167 0.37 2.97 -16.39
C LYS A 167 0.71 2.09 -15.19
N SER A 168 -0.29 1.59 -14.48
CA SER A 168 -0.07 0.72 -13.32
C SER A 168 0.58 -0.61 -13.69
N PHE A 169 0.36 -1.13 -14.92
CA PHE A 169 1.08 -2.30 -15.42
C PHE A 169 2.58 -2.01 -15.61
N LEU A 170 2.92 -0.87 -16.20
CA LEU A 170 4.30 -0.39 -16.30
C LEU A 170 4.96 -0.25 -14.92
N TYR A 171 4.26 0.31 -13.93
CA TYR A 171 4.81 0.47 -12.58
C TYR A 171 5.03 -0.88 -11.90
N ASN A 172 4.10 -1.83 -12.05
CA ASN A 172 4.26 -3.18 -11.52
C ASN A 172 5.43 -3.93 -12.17
N ALA A 173 5.68 -3.73 -13.47
CA ALA A 173 6.86 -4.27 -14.15
C ALA A 173 8.17 -3.67 -13.61
N LEU A 174 8.22 -2.36 -13.38
CA LEU A 174 9.37 -1.69 -12.73
C LEU A 174 9.62 -2.21 -11.32
N ILE A 175 8.54 -2.35 -10.52
CA ILE A 175 8.62 -2.90 -9.16
C ILE A 175 9.18 -4.32 -9.21
N ALA A 176 8.65 -5.18 -10.08
CA ALA A 176 9.12 -6.55 -10.22
C ALA A 176 10.61 -6.63 -10.59
N GLN A 177 11.06 -5.80 -11.53
CA GLN A 177 12.45 -5.74 -11.93
C GLN A 177 13.37 -5.29 -10.79
N LEU A 178 12.99 -4.23 -10.07
CA LEU A 178 13.81 -3.72 -8.97
C LEU A 178 13.90 -4.73 -7.83
N ARG A 179 12.81 -5.42 -7.51
CA ARG A 179 12.83 -6.52 -6.54
C ARG A 179 13.67 -7.71 -7.01
N ALA A 180 13.61 -8.07 -8.30
CA ALA A 180 14.48 -9.09 -8.87
C ALA A 180 15.97 -8.75 -8.72
N MET A 181 16.32 -7.46 -8.74
CA MET A 181 17.68 -6.96 -8.54
C MET A 181 18.04 -6.74 -7.05
N GLY A 182 17.11 -6.97 -6.12
CA GLY A 182 17.31 -6.64 -4.69
C GLY A 182 17.42 -5.13 -4.42
N VAL A 183 16.90 -4.30 -5.32
CA VAL A 183 16.91 -2.85 -5.21
C VAL A 183 15.62 -2.36 -4.54
N GLY A 184 15.75 -1.47 -3.55
CA GLY A 184 14.61 -0.92 -2.84
C GLY A 184 13.72 -0.03 -3.73
N VAL A 185 12.42 -0.29 -3.71
CA VAL A 185 11.39 0.50 -4.40
C VAL A 185 10.22 0.76 -3.45
N GLU A 186 9.67 1.96 -3.49
CA GLU A 186 8.50 2.34 -2.70
C GLU A 186 7.39 2.86 -3.59
N ALA A 187 6.32 2.07 -3.68
CA ALA A 187 5.14 2.40 -4.47
C ALA A 187 4.05 2.99 -3.58
N THR A 188 3.60 4.18 -3.93
CA THR A 188 2.60 4.90 -3.15
C THR A 188 1.53 5.56 -4.01
N ALA A 189 0.37 5.76 -3.40
CA ALA A 189 -0.75 6.50 -3.99
C ALA A 189 -1.49 7.28 -2.89
N PRO A 190 -2.30 8.31 -3.23
CA PRO A 190 -3.06 9.10 -2.26
C PRO A 190 -4.17 8.28 -1.58
N THR A 191 -4.79 7.33 -2.29
CA THR A 191 -5.90 6.51 -1.79
C THR A 191 -5.50 5.03 -1.62
N GLY A 192 -6.19 4.32 -0.72
CA GLY A 192 -5.93 2.90 -0.48
C GLY A 192 -6.20 2.02 -1.70
N ILE A 193 -7.23 2.33 -2.47
CA ILE A 193 -7.61 1.58 -3.69
C ILE A 193 -6.52 1.71 -4.75
N ALA A 194 -6.06 2.94 -5.03
CA ALA A 194 -4.98 3.16 -5.99
C ALA A 194 -3.67 2.47 -5.54
N ALA A 195 -3.36 2.53 -4.25
CA ALA A 195 -2.18 1.88 -3.70
C ALA A 195 -2.23 0.35 -3.85
N GLN A 196 -3.39 -0.28 -3.67
CA GLN A 196 -3.55 -1.74 -3.79
C GLN A 196 -3.28 -2.28 -5.20
N ILE A 197 -3.45 -1.45 -6.24
CA ILE A 197 -3.16 -1.83 -7.63
C ILE A 197 -1.64 -2.01 -7.84
N LEU A 198 -0.83 -1.32 -7.04
CA LEU A 198 0.63 -1.43 -7.08
C LEU A 198 1.09 -2.57 -6.16
N ARG A 199 2.02 -3.41 -6.64
CA ARG A 199 2.64 -4.45 -5.82
C ARG A 199 3.41 -3.83 -4.67
N GLY A 200 3.16 -4.32 -3.45
CA GLY A 200 3.71 -3.72 -2.23
C GLY A 200 3.20 -2.30 -1.94
N GLY A 201 2.22 -1.80 -2.70
CA GLY A 201 1.79 -0.42 -2.65
C GLY A 201 1.14 -0.05 -1.32
N LYS A 202 1.42 1.18 -0.87
CA LYS A 202 0.87 1.76 0.37
C LYS A 202 0.34 3.17 0.12
N THR A 203 -0.53 3.66 0.99
CA THR A 203 -0.92 5.08 0.87
C THR A 203 0.29 5.97 1.15
N ALA A 204 0.42 7.11 0.49
CA ALA A 204 1.49 8.07 0.77
C ALA A 204 1.51 8.48 2.25
N HIS A 205 0.32 8.64 2.85
CA HIS A 205 0.14 8.94 4.27
C HIS A 205 0.78 7.88 5.18
N SER A 206 0.47 6.60 4.96
CA SER A 206 1.05 5.51 5.77
C SER A 206 2.54 5.32 5.48
N ARG A 207 2.95 5.36 4.20
CA ARG A 207 4.34 5.06 3.81
C ARG A 207 5.34 6.16 4.13
N PHE A 208 4.89 7.40 4.35
CA PHE A 208 5.74 8.52 4.73
C PHE A 208 5.36 9.13 6.09
N ARG A 209 4.48 8.47 6.86
CA ARG A 209 4.03 8.92 8.19
C ARG A 209 3.52 10.37 8.19
N ILE A 210 2.72 10.71 7.18
CA ILE A 210 2.19 12.06 6.98
C ILE A 210 1.03 12.26 7.97
N PRO A 211 1.09 13.28 8.86
CA PRO A 211 -0.01 13.57 9.78
C PRO A 211 -1.26 14.05 9.05
N ASN A 212 -2.44 13.80 9.64
CA ASN A 212 -3.71 14.31 9.11
C ASN A 212 -3.78 15.85 9.18
N ASP A 213 -3.28 16.43 10.27
CA ASP A 213 -3.20 17.88 10.49
C ASP A 213 -1.92 18.45 9.89
N LEU A 214 -1.74 18.28 8.58
CA LEU A 214 -0.52 18.68 7.88
C LEU A 214 -0.50 20.18 7.56
N ASP A 215 0.57 20.86 8.00
CA ASP A 215 0.91 22.23 7.60
C ASP A 215 2.34 22.35 7.05
N GLU A 216 2.71 23.52 6.54
CA GLU A 216 4.05 23.77 6.00
C GLU A 216 5.17 23.72 7.05
N LYS A 217 4.84 23.86 8.34
CA LYS A 217 5.79 23.88 9.47
C LYS A 217 5.98 22.49 10.08
N THR A 218 5.10 21.55 9.74
CA THR A 218 5.09 20.19 10.26
C THR A 218 6.43 19.52 9.96
N THR A 219 7.05 18.98 11.01
CA THR A 219 8.32 18.26 10.95
C THR A 219 8.06 16.75 10.87
N PRO A 220 8.87 15.99 10.12
CA PRO A 220 8.78 14.53 10.11
C PRO A 220 9.01 13.94 11.49
N SER A 221 8.28 12.88 11.84
CA SER A 221 8.43 12.11 13.08
C SER A 221 9.55 11.05 13.02
N VAL A 222 10.12 10.82 11.84
CA VAL A 222 11.11 9.77 11.59
C VAL A 222 12.46 10.16 12.19
N LYS A 223 13.02 9.25 13.00
CA LYS A 223 14.40 9.36 13.52
C LYS A 223 15.36 8.66 12.57
N TYR A 224 16.51 9.26 12.28
CA TYR A 224 17.48 8.71 11.33
C TYR A 224 18.05 7.36 11.78
N GLU A 225 18.12 7.07 13.09
CA GLU A 225 18.59 5.77 13.61
C GLU A 225 17.57 4.64 13.47
N SER A 226 16.31 4.95 13.14
CA SER A 226 15.25 3.94 13.09
C SER A 226 15.45 2.94 11.94
N SER A 227 15.01 1.69 12.16
CA SER A 227 14.97 0.66 11.11
C SER A 227 14.17 1.12 9.89
N TYR A 228 13.06 1.83 10.14
CA TYR A 228 12.23 2.44 9.11
C TYR A 228 12.98 3.46 8.25
N ALA A 229 13.82 4.31 8.85
CA ALA A 229 14.70 5.20 8.09
C ALA A 229 15.71 4.40 7.25
N GLY A 230 16.17 3.24 7.72
CA GLY A 230 16.97 2.29 6.94
C GLY A 230 16.27 1.88 5.64
N ILE A 231 15.00 1.46 5.73
CA ILE A 231 14.22 1.08 4.55
C ILE A 231 14.16 2.22 3.52
N LEU A 232 13.87 3.46 3.97
CA LEU A 232 13.82 4.63 3.09
C LEU A 232 15.19 5.04 2.52
N ARG A 233 16.29 4.76 3.24
CA ARG A 233 17.65 4.93 2.73
C ARG A 233 17.99 3.91 1.65
N ASP A 234 17.52 2.68 1.77
CA ASP A 234 17.78 1.60 0.81
C ASP A 234 16.90 1.71 -0.44
N THR A 235 15.80 2.47 -0.38
CA THR A 235 14.98 2.82 -1.54
C THR A 235 15.80 3.60 -2.58
N LYS A 236 15.74 3.18 -3.85
CA LYS A 236 16.28 3.95 -4.99
C LYS A 236 15.18 4.64 -5.80
N LEU A 237 14.03 3.99 -5.96
CA LEU A 237 12.89 4.51 -6.71
C LEU A 237 11.68 4.72 -5.79
N ILE A 238 11.07 5.90 -5.88
CA ILE A 238 9.79 6.22 -5.26
C ILE A 238 8.77 6.46 -6.37
N ILE A 239 7.70 5.68 -6.38
CA ILE A 239 6.57 5.83 -7.30
C ILE A 239 5.43 6.49 -6.54
N ILE A 240 4.89 7.59 -7.06
CA ILE A 240 3.71 8.27 -6.54
C ILE A 240 2.68 8.31 -7.67
N ASP A 241 1.73 7.37 -7.61
CA ASP A 241 0.60 7.31 -8.55
C ASP A 241 -0.54 8.24 -8.13
N GLU A 242 -1.35 8.63 -9.10
CA GLU A 242 -2.43 9.62 -8.94
C GLU A 242 -2.00 10.94 -8.27
N ILE A 243 -0.86 11.49 -8.72
CA ILE A 243 -0.26 12.73 -8.21
C ILE A 243 -1.19 13.95 -8.30
N SER A 244 -2.19 13.90 -9.19
CA SER A 244 -3.23 14.93 -9.30
C SER A 244 -4.03 15.12 -7.99
N MET A 245 -4.16 14.08 -7.18
CA MET A 245 -4.85 14.13 -5.88
C MET A 245 -3.90 14.47 -4.71
N VAL A 246 -2.61 14.68 -4.98
CA VAL A 246 -1.60 14.96 -3.95
C VAL A 246 -1.33 16.45 -3.86
N ASN A 247 -1.59 17.03 -2.69
CA ASN A 247 -1.30 18.45 -2.43
C ASN A 247 0.22 18.70 -2.37
N ARG A 248 0.65 19.90 -2.79
CA ARG A 248 2.03 20.40 -2.62
C ARG A 248 2.58 20.19 -1.20
N THR A 249 1.80 20.44 -0.16
CA THR A 249 2.25 20.29 1.24
C THR A 249 2.61 18.84 1.55
N VAL A 250 1.86 17.88 0.99
CA VAL A 250 2.13 16.44 1.11
C VAL A 250 3.46 16.10 0.45
N LEU A 251 3.71 16.58 -0.78
CA LEU A 251 4.99 16.36 -1.46
C LEU A 251 6.19 16.97 -0.70
N GLN A 252 6.01 18.17 -0.14
CA GLN A 252 7.03 18.80 0.71
C GLN A 252 7.29 17.99 1.97
N HIS A 253 6.25 17.40 2.57
CA HIS A 253 6.42 16.55 3.75
C HIS A 253 7.14 15.24 3.43
N ILE A 254 6.84 14.61 2.28
CA ILE A 254 7.56 13.42 1.80
C ILE A 254 9.04 13.74 1.64
N ASP A 255 9.37 14.84 0.97
CA ASP A 255 10.73 15.32 0.78
C ASP A 255 11.46 15.55 2.13
N LYS A 256 10.83 16.27 3.07
CA LYS A 256 11.37 16.44 4.43
C LYS A 256 11.61 15.10 5.13
N THR A 257 10.68 14.16 5.00
CA THR A 257 10.76 12.84 5.64
C THR A 257 11.94 12.03 5.11
N LEU A 258 12.16 12.04 3.79
CA LEU A 258 13.30 11.38 3.16
C LEU A 258 14.62 11.99 3.64
N ARG A 259 14.72 13.32 3.70
CA ARG A 259 15.92 14.01 4.19
C ARG A 259 16.18 13.76 5.68
N ALA A 260 15.13 13.66 6.49
CA ALA A 260 15.22 13.33 7.92
C ALA A 260 15.73 11.91 8.19
N CYS A 261 15.76 11.03 7.18
CA CYS A 261 16.39 9.72 7.28
C CYS A 261 17.93 9.79 7.28
N TYR A 262 18.52 10.96 7.08
CA TYR A 262 19.97 11.18 7.05
C TYR A 262 20.38 12.19 8.12
N ARG A 263 21.65 12.18 8.51
CA ARG A 263 22.20 13.21 9.39
C ARG A 263 22.37 14.51 8.61
N GLY A 264 22.27 15.65 9.29
CA GLY A 264 22.43 16.96 8.63
C GLY A 264 23.81 17.21 8.02
N CYS A 265 24.82 16.41 8.38
CA CYS A 265 26.14 16.45 7.74
C CYS A 265 26.17 15.70 6.38
N ASP A 266 25.26 14.75 6.18
CA ASP A 266 25.25 13.89 5.00
C ASP A 266 24.79 14.67 3.77
N GLN A 267 25.32 14.31 2.60
CA GLN A 267 25.02 15.04 1.36
C GLN A 267 23.55 14.86 0.95
N GLU A 268 23.00 13.68 1.19
CA GLU A 268 21.62 13.29 0.90
C GLU A 268 20.62 14.18 1.66
N SER A 269 20.92 14.56 2.90
CA SER A 269 20.06 15.46 3.69
C SER A 269 19.85 16.85 3.04
N LYS A 270 20.72 17.22 2.10
CA LYS A 270 20.70 18.50 1.37
C LYS A 270 20.06 18.38 -0.02
N LEU A 271 19.91 17.16 -0.53
CA LEU A 271 19.30 16.89 -1.83
C LEU A 271 17.78 16.86 -1.70
N ILE A 272 17.09 17.35 -2.72
CA ILE A 272 15.64 17.21 -2.85
C ILE A 272 15.30 15.70 -2.88
N PHE A 273 14.26 15.26 -2.19
CA PHE A 273 13.89 13.86 -1.95
C PHE A 273 15.09 12.99 -1.55
N ALA A 274 16.06 13.54 -0.81
CA ALA A 274 17.30 12.86 -0.44
C ALA A 274 18.09 12.22 -1.60
N GLY A 275 17.97 12.78 -2.82
CA GLY A 275 18.63 12.28 -4.02
C GLY A 275 17.99 11.01 -4.62
N LYS A 276 16.80 10.62 -4.15
CA LYS A 276 16.08 9.47 -4.70
C LYS A 276 15.57 9.76 -6.11
N CYS A 277 15.45 8.71 -6.91
CA CYS A 277 14.70 8.78 -8.16
C CYS A 277 13.21 8.79 -7.84
N VAL A 278 12.46 9.73 -8.41
CA VAL A 278 11.03 9.88 -8.16
C VAL A 278 10.27 9.77 -9.47
N LEU A 279 9.30 8.86 -9.52
CA LEU A 279 8.35 8.71 -10.61
C LEU A 279 6.99 9.19 -10.14
N LEU A 280 6.51 10.26 -10.77
CA LEU A 280 5.18 10.81 -10.57
C LEU A 280 4.28 10.36 -11.72
N SER A 281 3.08 9.90 -11.39
CA SER A 281 2.07 9.48 -12.35
C SER A 281 0.74 10.13 -12.02
N GLY A 282 -0.02 10.49 -13.04
CA GLY A 282 -1.40 10.94 -12.87
C GLY A 282 -1.94 11.60 -14.13
N ASP A 283 -3.25 11.76 -14.17
CA ASP A 283 -3.91 12.60 -15.16
C ASP A 283 -4.42 13.87 -14.48
N PHE A 284 -3.83 15.02 -14.82
CA PHE A 284 -4.28 16.31 -14.30
C PHE A 284 -5.63 16.78 -14.88
N LYS A 285 -6.24 16.00 -15.77
CA LYS A 285 -7.61 16.23 -16.23
C LYS A 285 -8.67 15.56 -15.36
N GLN A 286 -8.28 14.74 -14.36
CA GLN A 286 -9.20 14.19 -13.36
C GLN A 286 -9.66 15.24 -12.35
#